data_AF-A0A9D6INJ8-F1
#
_entry.id   AF-A0A9D6INJ8-F1
#
_cell.length_a   1.000
_cell.length_b   1.000
_cell.length_c   1.000
_cell.angle_alpha   90.00
_cell.angle_beta   90.00
_cell.angle_gamma   90.00
#
_symmetry.space_group_name_H-M   'P 1'
#
loop_
_entity.id
_entity.type
_entity.pdbx_description
1 polymer ?
#
loop_
_entity_poly.entity_id
_entity_poly.type
_entity_poly.pdbx_seq_one_letter_code
_entity_poly.pdbx_strand_id
1 'polypeptide(L)'
;MRHFASTSFWKQYDKLPKNLQKIADQKFELLKKTPHHPSLHLKKVGRYWSARVSIKHRALAVEHEGNLVWFWIGTHAEYDGLLK
;
A
#
# COMPACT_ATOMS: atom_id res chain seq x y z
N MET A 1 -13.02 -9.36 -1.82
CA MET A 1 -12.31 -8.22 -1.24
C MET A 1 -12.08 -7.18 -2.32
N ARG A 2 -12.64 -5.97 -2.18
CA ARG A 2 -12.33 -4.84 -3.09
C ARG A 2 -11.24 -3.95 -2.48
N HIS A 3 -10.60 -3.16 -3.33
CA HIS A 3 -9.58 -2.21 -2.93
C HIS A 3 -10.00 -0.80 -3.33
N PHE A 4 -9.93 0.12 -2.37
CA PHE A 4 -10.23 1.54 -2.57
C PHE A 4 -9.02 2.36 -2.14
N ALA A 5 -8.84 3.54 -2.72
CA ALA A 5 -7.81 4.48 -2.31
C ALA A 5 -8.45 5.81 -1.93
N SER A 6 -8.13 6.29 -0.73
CA SER A 6 -8.61 7.57 -0.23
C SER A 6 -7.89 8.74 -0.91
N THR A 7 -8.43 9.95 -0.73
CA THR A 7 -7.80 11.17 -1.22
C THR A 7 -6.40 11.39 -0.64
N SER A 8 -6.14 10.99 0.61
CA SER A 8 -4.79 11.11 1.18
C SER A 8 -3.81 10.24 0.42
N PHE A 9 -4.17 8.97 0.17
CA PHE A 9 -3.33 8.04 -0.58
C PHE A 9 -2.88 8.63 -1.93
N TRP A 10 -3.82 9.16 -2.70
CA TRP A 10 -3.51 9.77 -4.01
C TRP A 10 -2.58 10.97 -3.88
N LYS A 11 -2.80 11.85 -2.88
CA LYS A 11 -1.88 12.98 -2.60
C LYS A 11 -0.44 12.53 -2.28
N GLN A 12 -0.25 11.38 -1.64
CA GLN A 12 1.10 10.83 -1.43
C GLN A 12 1.65 10.16 -2.68
N TYR A 13 0.82 9.38 -3.37
CA TYR A 13 1.17 8.71 -4.62
C TYR A 13 1.68 9.70 -5.68
N ASP A 14 0.99 10.83 -5.84
CA ASP A 14 1.32 11.86 -6.85
C ASP A 14 2.67 12.52 -6.59
N LYS A 15 3.14 12.53 -5.32
CA LYS A 15 4.46 13.04 -4.93
C LYS A 15 5.58 12.03 -5.20
N LEU A 16 5.26 10.77 -5.46
CA LEU A 16 6.27 9.77 -5.75
C LEU A 16 6.91 10.04 -7.12
N PRO A 17 8.23 9.78 -7.26
CA PRO A 17 8.88 9.69 -8.55
C PRO A 17 8.13 8.77 -9.53
N LYS A 18 8.11 9.12 -10.82
CA LYS A 18 7.35 8.39 -11.86
C LYS A 18 7.69 6.90 -11.97
N ASN A 19 8.93 6.52 -11.69
CA ASN A 19 9.31 5.11 -11.63
C ASN A 19 8.64 4.37 -10.46
N LEU A 20 8.49 5.01 -9.30
CA LEU A 20 7.81 4.42 -8.15
C LEU A 20 6.29 4.35 -8.34
N GLN A 21 5.69 5.35 -9.00
CA GLN A 21 4.28 5.29 -9.44
C GLN A 21 4.02 4.04 -10.29
N LYS A 22 4.85 3.81 -11.33
CA LYS A 22 4.76 2.61 -12.18
C LYS A 22 4.89 1.30 -11.41
N ILE A 23 5.82 1.23 -10.44
CA ILE A 23 5.99 0.04 -9.60
C ILE A 23 4.75 -0.17 -8.72
N ALA A 24 4.20 0.90 -8.13
CA ALA A 24 2.99 0.82 -7.32
C ALA A 24 1.80 0.30 -8.13
N ASP A 25 1.63 0.76 -9.37
CA ASP A 25 0.55 0.30 -10.26
C ASP A 25 0.72 -1.18 -10.60
N GLN A 26 1.94 -1.61 -10.95
CA GLN A 26 2.23 -3.03 -11.20
C GLN A 26 1.94 -3.91 -9.98
N LYS A 27 2.28 -3.43 -8.78
CA LYS A 27 2.00 -4.14 -7.53
C LYS A 27 0.51 -4.18 -7.22
N PHE A 28 -0.24 -3.13 -7.55
CA PHE A 28 -1.69 -3.09 -7.40
C PHE A 28 -2.39 -4.06 -8.36
N GLU A 29 -1.94 -4.14 -9.62
CA GLU A 29 -2.47 -5.12 -10.56
C GLU A 29 -2.13 -6.57 -10.15
N LEU A 30 -0.94 -6.81 -9.60
CA LEU A 30 -0.59 -8.10 -9.03
C LEU A 30 -1.44 -8.43 -7.80
N LEU A 31 -1.69 -7.46 -6.93
CA LEU A 31 -2.53 -7.61 -5.74
C LEU A 31 -3.95 -8.05 -6.12
N LYS A 32 -4.57 -7.42 -7.13
CA LYS A 32 -5.91 -7.78 -7.61
C LYS A 32 -6.00 -9.21 -8.12
N LYS A 33 -4.94 -9.71 -8.76
CA LYS A 33 -4.88 -11.06 -9.35
C LYS A 33 -4.49 -12.12 -8.33
N THR A 34 -3.52 -11.81 -7.48
CA THR A 34 -2.89 -12.78 -6.57
C THR A 34 -2.48 -12.09 -5.27
N PRO A 35 -3.43 -11.84 -4.34
CA PRO A 35 -3.16 -11.12 -3.10
C PRO A 35 -2.07 -11.77 -2.22
N HIS A 36 -1.96 -13.10 -2.28
CA HIS A 36 -0.98 -13.88 -1.52
C HIS A 36 0.39 -13.99 -2.19
N HIS A 37 0.63 -13.27 -3.30
CA HIS A 37 1.91 -13.35 -3.99
C HIS A 37 3.06 -12.90 -3.06
N PRO A 38 4.11 -13.70 -2.86
CA PRO A 38 5.18 -13.38 -1.92
C PRO A 38 5.81 -12.01 -2.16
N SER A 39 6.00 -11.58 -3.41
CA SER A 39 6.60 -10.25 -3.67
C SER A 39 5.78 -9.04 -3.17
N LEU A 40 4.50 -9.20 -2.81
CA LEU A 40 3.66 -8.16 -2.22
C LEU A 40 3.86 -8.06 -0.71
N HIS A 41 4.30 -9.13 -0.03
CA HIS A 41 4.31 -9.21 1.44
C HIS A 41 3.05 -8.60 2.08
N LEU A 42 1.87 -8.89 1.52
CA LEU A 42 0.61 -8.38 2.05
C LEU A 42 0.37 -9.03 3.42
N LYS A 43 0.39 -8.22 4.48
CA LYS A 43 0.19 -8.70 5.85
C LYS A 43 -0.48 -7.67 6.73
N LYS A 44 -1.15 -8.15 7.78
CA LYS A 44 -1.65 -7.31 8.86
C LYS A 44 -0.51 -6.91 9.80
N VAL A 45 -0.44 -5.63 10.15
CA VAL A 45 0.51 -5.04 11.11
C VAL A 45 -0.28 -4.14 12.05
N GLY A 46 -0.54 -4.63 13.26
CA GLY A 46 -1.47 -3.98 14.20
C GLY A 46 -2.88 -3.88 13.61
N ARG A 47 -3.40 -2.65 13.55
CA ARG A 47 -4.73 -2.35 12.97
C ARG A 47 -4.72 -2.17 11.44
N TYR A 48 -3.54 -2.15 10.81
CA TYR A 48 -3.38 -1.85 9.40
C TYR A 48 -3.01 -3.08 8.58
N TRP A 49 -3.27 -3.02 7.28
CA TRP A 49 -2.69 -3.89 6.28
C TRP A 49 -1.52 -3.18 5.60
N SER A 50 -0.41 -3.88 5.40
CA SER A 50 0.80 -3.37 4.74
C SER A 50 1.10 -4.18 3.49
N ALA A 51 1.39 -3.50 2.39
CA ALA A 51 1.87 -4.10 1.15
C ALA A 51 3.20 -3.47 0.71
N ARG A 52 4.09 -4.31 0.18
CA ARG A 52 5.38 -3.93 -0.38
C ARG A 52 5.22 -3.39 -1.79
N VAL A 53 5.62 -2.13 -1.96
CA VAL A 53 5.74 -1.49 -3.28
C VAL A 53 7.15 -1.72 -3.83
N SER A 54 8.17 -1.35 -3.05
CA SER A 54 9.58 -1.62 -3.33
C SER A 54 10.30 -2.02 -2.04
N ILE A 55 11.61 -2.29 -2.08
CA ILE A 55 12.35 -2.60 -0.85
C ILE A 55 12.21 -1.48 0.20
N LYS A 56 12.24 -0.21 -0.23
CA LYS A 56 12.14 0.99 0.62
C LYS A 56 10.74 1.56 0.80
N HIS A 57 9.73 1.13 0.05
CA HIS A 57 8.39 1.73 0.06
C HIS A 57 7.28 0.74 0.42
N ARG A 58 6.27 1.24 1.13
CA ARG A 58 5.07 0.49 1.54
C ARG A 58 3.82 1.29 1.21
N ALA A 59 2.72 0.57 1.04
CA ALA A 59 1.37 1.11 1.04
C ALA A 59 0.61 0.55 2.26
N LEU A 60 -0.26 1.36 2.86
CA LEU A 60 -1.07 0.99 4.01
C LEU A 60 -2.56 1.11 3.74
N ALA A 61 -3.31 0.16 4.26
CA ALA A 61 -4.75 0.13 4.23
C ALA A 61 -5.34 -0.16 5.61
N VAL A 62 -6.57 0.29 5.82
CA VAL A 62 -7.46 -0.23 6.86
C VAL A 62 -8.44 -1.21 6.22
N GLU A 63 -8.90 -2.17 7.01
CA GLU A 63 -9.98 -3.04 6.60
C GLU A 63 -11.32 -2.45 7.05
N HIS A 64 -12.26 -2.35 6.12
CA HIS A 64 -13.61 -1.84 6.38
C HIS A 64 -14.60 -2.69 5.58
N GLU A 65 -15.53 -3.35 6.28
CA GLU A 65 -16.56 -4.22 5.69
C GLU A 65 -15.99 -5.28 4.73
N GLY A 66 -14.86 -5.89 5.07
CA GLY A 66 -14.19 -6.91 4.23
C GLY A 66 -13.50 -6.35 2.98
N ASN A 67 -13.34 -5.02 2.89
CA ASN A 67 -12.61 -4.32 1.84
C ASN A 67 -11.36 -3.63 2.42
N LEU A 68 -10.35 -3.40 1.57
CA LEU A 68 -9.16 -2.65 1.95
C LEU A 68 -9.25 -1.22 1.43
N VAL A 69 -9.16 -0.25 2.33
CA VAL A 69 -9.10 1.18 2.01
C VAL A 69 -7.68 1.67 2.24
N TRP A 70 -6.96 1.86 1.13
CA TRP A 70 -5.60 2.40 1.11
C TRP A 70 -5.61 3.88 1.45
N PHE A 71 -4.79 4.27 2.42
CA PHE A 71 -4.78 5.65 2.92
C PHE A 71 -3.41 6.32 2.90
N TRP A 72 -2.36 5.54 2.67
CA TRP A 72 -0.99 6.04 2.66
C TRP A 72 -0.08 5.19 1.77
N ILE A 73 0.90 5.83 1.14
CA ILE A 73 2.02 5.21 0.43
C ILE A 73 3.27 6.07 0.65
N GLY A 74 4.41 5.44 0.96
CA GLY A 74 5.62 6.18 1.26
C GLY A 74 6.78 5.29 1.69
N THR A 75 7.82 5.91 2.25
CA THR A 75 9.05 5.24 2.64
C THR A 75 8.92 4.48 3.97
N HIS A 76 9.77 3.49 4.19
CA HIS A 76 9.79 2.77 5.46
C HIS A 76 10.14 3.68 6.66
N ALA A 77 10.91 4.75 6.45
CA ALA A 77 11.23 5.71 7.51
C ALA A 77 9.99 6.49 7.98
N GLU A 78 9.13 6.91 7.04
CA GLU A 78 7.85 7.57 7.35
C GLU A 78 6.84 6.59 7.97
N TYR A 79 6.92 5.31 7.60
CA TYR A 79 6.10 4.23 8.12
C TYR A 79 6.30 3.98 9.62
N ASP A 80 7.54 4.03 10.12
CA ASP A 80 7.83 3.80 11.55
C ASP A 80 7.17 4.86 12.45
N GLY A 81 6.93 6.07 11.93
CA GLY A 81 6.20 7.13 12.63
C GLY A 81 4.69 6.89 12.72
N LEU A 82 4.10 6.14 11.78
CA LEU A 82 2.66 5.85 11.72
C LEU A 82 2.24 4.62 12.56
N LEU A 83 3.22 3.83 12.98
CA LEU A 83 3.00 2.65 13.83
C LEU A 83 3.21 2.89 15.33
N LYS A 84 3.63 4.11 15.71
CA LYS A 84 3.59 4.57 17.10
C LYS A 84 2.16 4.98 17.46
#